data_AF-A0A948RCL8-F1
#
_entry.id   AF-A0A948RCL8-F1
#
_cell.length_a   1.000
_cell.length_b   1.000
_cell.length_c   1.000
_cell.angle_alpha   90.00
_cell.angle_beta   90.00
_cell.angle_gamma   90.00
#
_symmetry.space_group_name_H-M   'P 1'
#
loop_
_entity.id
_entity.type
_entity.pdbx_description
1 polymer ?
#
loop_
_entity_poly.entity_id
_entity_poly.type
_entity_poly.pdbx_seq_one_letter_code
_entity_poly.pdbx_strand_id
1 'polypeptide(L)'
;GLLGGIAWWWAAGRLPGLLALGHNPLETQITLSLDAISSLVGVLLIGLLVIAGIDYPLQIFQRNKRLKMSLQEIKDENKQSEGSPEMKSARRQRQRDLARGGVAKAMKEAQFVIVNPLHFAVALTYDPALAPAPVVLAKGRGETALAMREIAGEEGLPLLEYPQLARAVYFTTRPNQMVREELYVAIAALVAFVMALKRGQHPRRPVIDVPPELHFDGDGKVARKA
;
A
#
# COMPACT_ATOMS: atom_id res chain seq x y z
N GLY A 1 30.35 -36.03 -31.23
CA GLY A 1 30.21 -34.61 -30.84
C GLY A 1 31.30 -33.78 -31.51
N LEU A 2 31.13 -32.46 -31.60
CA LEU A 2 32.07 -31.54 -32.29
C LEU A 2 33.54 -31.77 -31.89
N LEU A 3 33.82 -31.89 -30.59
CA LEU A 3 35.17 -32.16 -30.07
C LEU A 3 35.73 -33.53 -30.49
N GLY A 4 34.88 -34.56 -30.56
CA GLY A 4 35.29 -35.88 -31.04
C GLY A 4 35.63 -35.90 -32.53
N GLY A 5 34.91 -35.10 -33.34
CA GLY A 5 35.23 -34.91 -34.76
C GLY A 5 36.54 -34.15 -34.96
N ILE A 6 36.77 -33.11 -34.15
CA ILE A 6 38.02 -32.34 -34.12
C ILE A 6 39.22 -33.21 -33.73
N ALA A 7 39.08 -34.04 -32.68
CA ALA A 7 40.13 -34.94 -32.23
C ALA A 7 40.46 -36.02 -33.28
N TRP A 8 39.43 -36.58 -33.93
CA TRP A 8 39.61 -37.54 -35.02
C TRP A 8 40.34 -36.94 -36.22
N TRP A 9 39.92 -35.75 -36.66
CA TRP A 9 40.57 -35.03 -37.76
C TRP A 9 42.04 -34.71 -37.46
N TRP A 10 42.33 -34.24 -36.25
CA TRP A 10 43.70 -33.98 -35.80
C TRP A 10 44.54 -35.26 -35.79
N ALA A 11 44.02 -36.37 -35.25
CA ALA A 11 44.72 -37.64 -35.15
C ALA A 11 45.00 -38.23 -36.55
N ALA A 12 44.03 -38.19 -37.46
CA ALA A 12 44.18 -38.68 -38.82
C ALA A 12 45.29 -37.94 -39.60
N GLY A 13 45.43 -36.62 -39.39
CA GLY A 13 46.47 -35.81 -40.03
C GLY A 13 47.87 -36.00 -39.44
N ARG A 14 47.98 -36.44 -38.18
CA ARG A 14 49.27 -36.65 -37.48
C ARG A 14 49.67 -38.12 -37.37
N LEU A 15 48.82 -39.05 -37.80
CA LEU A 15 49.02 -40.50 -37.71
C LEU A 15 50.38 -40.97 -38.25
N PRO A 16 50.86 -40.53 -39.44
CA PRO A 16 52.16 -40.97 -39.97
C PRO A 16 53.34 -40.51 -39.11
N GLY A 17 53.27 -39.31 -38.54
CA GLY A 17 54.28 -38.77 -37.64
C GLY A 17 54.30 -39.47 -36.29
N LEU A 18 53.12 -39.84 -35.77
CA LEU A 18 52.97 -40.60 -34.53
C LEU A 18 53.49 -42.04 -34.67
N LEU A 19 53.25 -42.69 -35.81
CA LEU A 19 53.77 -44.04 -36.10
C LEU A 19 55.30 -44.04 -36.29
N ALA A 20 55.88 -42.92 -36.74
CA ALA A 20 57.32 -42.75 -36.91
C ALA A 20 58.08 -42.51 -35.59
N LEU A 21 57.39 -42.23 -34.47
CA LEU A 21 58.03 -41.95 -33.17
C LEU A 21 58.91 -43.10 -32.67
N GLY A 22 58.53 -44.35 -32.94
CA GLY A 22 59.24 -45.54 -32.44
C GLY A 22 60.65 -45.76 -33.02
N HIS A 23 61.05 -45.02 -34.06
CA HIS A 23 62.32 -45.21 -34.77
C HIS A 23 63.31 -44.06 -34.59
N ASN A 24 62.95 -43.02 -33.81
CA ASN A 24 63.76 -41.81 -33.66
C ASN A 24 64.58 -41.82 -32.35
N PRO A 25 65.68 -41.04 -32.24
CA PRO A 25 66.41 -40.87 -30.98
C PRO A 25 65.53 -40.28 -29.86
N LEU A 26 65.85 -40.60 -28.60
CA LEU A 26 65.04 -40.24 -27.42
C LEU A 26 64.75 -38.73 -27.32
N GLU A 27 65.73 -37.88 -27.63
CA GLU A 27 65.59 -36.42 -27.61
C GLU A 27 64.52 -35.94 -28.62
N THR A 28 64.48 -36.54 -29.81
CA THR A 28 63.49 -36.24 -30.86
C THR A 28 62.10 -36.77 -30.49
N GLN A 29 62.01 -37.91 -29.79
CA GLN A 29 60.74 -38.47 -29.34
C GLN A 29 60.03 -37.57 -28.32
N ILE A 30 60.79 -36.98 -27.38
CA ILE A 30 60.25 -36.11 -26.34
C ILE A 30 59.69 -34.83 -26.95
N THR A 31 60.45 -34.18 -27.85
CA THR A 31 60.02 -32.92 -28.48
C THR A 31 58.79 -33.10 -29.36
N LEU A 32 58.75 -34.15 -30.18
CA LEU A 32 57.58 -34.46 -31.02
C LEU A 32 56.34 -34.85 -30.19
N SER A 33 56.51 -35.55 -29.08
CA SER A 33 55.39 -35.91 -28.19
C SER A 33 54.79 -34.67 -27.50
N LEU A 34 55.64 -33.73 -27.05
CA LEU A 34 55.17 -32.48 -26.46
C LEU A 34 54.48 -31.57 -27.47
N ASP A 35 54.96 -31.49 -28.72
CA ASP A 35 54.29 -30.77 -29.80
C ASP A 35 52.93 -31.39 -30.15
N ALA A 36 52.85 -32.73 -30.21
CA ALA A 36 51.61 -33.43 -30.45
C ALA A 36 50.58 -33.17 -29.34
N ILE A 37 50.98 -33.27 -28.07
CA ILE A 37 50.08 -33.02 -26.94
C ILE A 37 49.62 -31.54 -26.93
N SER A 38 50.56 -30.61 -27.05
CA SER A 38 50.24 -29.17 -26.99
C SER A 38 49.33 -28.73 -28.15
N SER A 39 49.56 -29.24 -29.36
CA SER A 39 48.71 -28.94 -30.52
C SER A 39 47.31 -29.57 -30.39
N LEU A 40 47.18 -30.80 -29.87
CA LEU A 40 45.88 -31.40 -29.61
C LEU A 40 45.09 -30.60 -28.57
N VAL A 41 45.72 -30.23 -27.45
CA VAL A 41 45.10 -29.40 -26.41
C VAL A 41 44.68 -28.05 -27.00
N GLY A 42 45.54 -27.40 -27.80
CA GLY A 42 45.24 -26.13 -28.44
C GLY A 42 43.99 -26.19 -29.33
N VAL A 43 43.89 -27.20 -30.19
CA VAL A 43 42.74 -27.34 -31.10
C VAL A 43 41.45 -27.67 -30.34
N LEU A 44 41.52 -28.49 -29.27
CA LEU A 44 40.37 -28.77 -28.42
C LEU A 44 39.90 -27.54 -27.64
N LEU A 45 40.83 -26.71 -27.13
CA LEU A 45 40.51 -25.45 -26.47
C LEU A 45 39.82 -24.47 -27.42
N ILE A 46 40.29 -24.35 -28.66
CA ILE A 46 39.62 -23.55 -29.70
C ILE A 46 38.22 -24.08 -29.96
N GLY A 47 38.06 -25.40 -30.09
CA GLY A 47 36.74 -26.03 -30.24
C GLY A 47 35.78 -25.72 -29.08
N LEU A 48 36.29 -25.73 -27.84
CA LEU A 48 35.51 -25.38 -26.66
C LEU A 48 35.10 -23.89 -26.64
N LEU A 49 36.00 -22.98 -27.04
CA LEU A 49 35.69 -21.56 -27.15
C LEU A 49 34.59 -21.29 -28.17
N VAL A 50 34.58 -22.02 -29.29
CA VAL A 50 33.51 -21.92 -30.30
C VAL A 50 32.16 -22.36 -29.73
N ILE A 51 32.13 -23.49 -29.02
CA ILE A 51 30.91 -23.99 -28.36
C ILE A 51 30.41 -22.96 -27.34
N ALA A 52 31.29 -22.50 -26.44
CA ALA A 52 30.95 -21.50 -25.43
C ALA A 52 30.45 -20.18 -26.05
N GLY A 53 31.05 -19.76 -27.17
CA GLY A 53 30.64 -18.55 -27.90
C GLY A 53 29.24 -18.61 -28.49
N ILE A 54 28.72 -19.82 -28.77
CA ILE A 54 27.35 -20.02 -29.29
C ILE A 54 26.36 -20.26 -28.15
N ASP A 55 26.72 -21.10 -27.17
CA ASP A 55 25.81 -21.50 -26.10
C ASP A 55 25.52 -20.36 -25.12
N TYR A 56 26.52 -19.53 -24.81
CA TYR A 56 26.38 -18.47 -23.81
C TYR A 56 25.40 -17.35 -24.21
N PRO A 57 25.43 -16.79 -25.44
CA PRO A 57 24.44 -15.81 -25.89
C PRO A 57 23.01 -16.36 -25.90
N LEU A 58 22.84 -17.62 -26.35
CA LEU A 58 21.53 -18.27 -26.38
C LEU A 58 20.96 -18.46 -24.97
N GLN A 59 21.80 -18.84 -24.01
CA GLN A 59 21.40 -19.02 -22.61
C GLN A 59 20.99 -17.70 -21.96
N ILE A 60 21.73 -16.60 -22.19
CA ILE A 60 21.37 -15.27 -21.70
C ILE A 60 20.05 -14.80 -22.31
N PHE A 61 19.85 -14.97 -23.62
CA PHE A 61 18.63 -14.58 -24.30
C PHE A 61 17.40 -15.31 -23.72
N GLN A 62 17.51 -16.63 -23.56
CA GLN A 62 16.43 -17.44 -22.99
C GLN A 62 16.16 -17.09 -21.52
N ARG A 63 17.20 -16.85 -20.72
CA ARG A 63 17.06 -16.42 -19.32
C ARG A 63 16.33 -15.09 -19.22
N ASN A 64 16.72 -14.11 -20.03
CA ASN A 64 16.09 -12.79 -20.03
C ASN A 64 14.63 -12.86 -20.52
N LYS A 65 14.31 -13.74 -21.46
CA LYS A 65 12.92 -13.98 -21.90
C LYS A 65 12.07 -14.59 -20.78
N ARG A 66 12.61 -15.54 -20.00
CA ARG A 66 11.92 -16.15 -18.85
C ARG A 66 11.69 -15.14 -17.71
N LEU A 67 12.71 -14.33 -17.38
CA LEU A 67 12.60 -13.30 -16.34
C LEU A 67 11.58 -12.18 -16.69
N LYS A 68 11.37 -11.89 -17.98
CA LYS A 68 10.32 -10.94 -18.41
C LYS A 68 8.90 -11.47 -18.17
N MET A 69 8.67 -12.78 -18.25
CA MET A 69 7.35 -13.38 -17.98
C MET A 69 7.01 -13.30 -16.49
N SER A 70 7.96 -13.62 -15.60
CA SER A 70 7.70 -13.63 -14.15
C SER A 70 7.38 -12.26 -13.55
N LEU A 71 7.97 -11.17 -14.04
CA LEU A 71 7.65 -9.81 -13.54
C LEU A 71 6.26 -9.34 -13.95
N GLN A 72 5.79 -9.75 -15.13
CA GLN A 72 4.45 -9.43 -15.60
C GLN A 72 3.41 -10.25 -14.83
N GLU A 73 3.69 -11.54 -14.60
CA GLU A 73 2.88 -12.43 -13.76
C GLU A 73 2.73 -11.89 -12.33
N ILE A 74 3.80 -11.41 -11.69
CA ILE A 74 3.73 -10.78 -10.35
C ILE A 74 2.87 -9.51 -10.35
N LYS A 75 2.96 -8.68 -11.40
CA LYS A 75 2.11 -7.48 -11.51
C LYS A 75 0.64 -7.84 -11.70
N ASP A 76 0.37 -8.88 -12.46
CA ASP A 76 -0.98 -9.33 -12.74
C ASP A 76 -1.57 -10.13 -11.56
N GLU A 77 -0.76 -10.87 -10.79
CA GLU A 77 -1.13 -11.46 -9.50
C GLU A 77 -1.45 -10.39 -8.44
N ASN A 78 -0.65 -9.32 -8.33
CA ASN A 78 -0.96 -8.21 -7.42
C ASN A 78 -2.27 -7.51 -7.80
N LYS A 79 -2.56 -7.34 -9.10
CA LYS A 79 -3.86 -6.84 -9.57
C LYS A 79 -5.02 -7.79 -9.28
N GLN A 80 -4.80 -9.11 -9.40
CA GLN A 80 -5.82 -10.13 -9.12
C GLN A 80 -6.07 -10.32 -7.61
N SER A 81 -5.05 -10.16 -6.77
CA SER A 81 -5.12 -10.42 -5.32
C SER A 81 -5.62 -9.20 -4.52
N GLU A 82 -5.18 -7.99 -4.86
CA GLU A 82 -5.60 -6.76 -4.15
C GLU A 82 -6.73 -5.98 -4.86
N GLY A 83 -6.99 -6.31 -6.13
CA GLY A 83 -7.88 -5.57 -7.02
C GLY A 83 -7.22 -4.33 -7.62
N SER A 84 -7.63 -3.91 -8.83
CA SER A 84 -7.09 -2.69 -9.44
C SER A 84 -7.35 -1.45 -8.56
N PRO A 85 -6.53 -0.39 -8.68
CA PRO A 85 -6.80 0.88 -8.02
C PRO A 85 -8.23 1.39 -8.28
N GLU A 86 -8.75 1.18 -9.49
CA GLU A 86 -10.15 1.51 -9.80
C GLU A 86 -11.14 0.67 -8.98
N MET A 87 -10.91 -0.63 -8.84
CA MET A 87 -11.75 -1.50 -8.01
C MET A 87 -11.72 -1.11 -6.54
N LYS A 88 -10.55 -0.72 -6.00
CA LYS A 88 -10.42 -0.22 -4.63
C LYS A 88 -11.19 1.08 -4.43
N SER A 89 -11.07 2.02 -5.38
CA SER A 89 -11.82 3.28 -5.38
C SER A 89 -13.32 3.03 -5.48
N ALA A 90 -13.76 2.17 -6.40
CA ALA A 90 -15.16 1.79 -6.56
C ALA A 90 -15.72 1.13 -5.29
N ARG A 91 -14.94 0.28 -4.62
CA ARG A 91 -15.34 -0.33 -3.34
C ARG A 91 -15.51 0.73 -2.24
N ARG A 92 -14.58 1.68 -2.12
CA ARG A 92 -14.70 2.79 -1.16
C ARG A 92 -15.89 3.69 -1.49
N GLN A 93 -16.13 3.97 -2.76
CA GLN A 93 -17.29 4.74 -3.20
C GLN A 93 -18.59 4.05 -2.80
N ARG A 94 -18.74 2.75 -3.10
CA ARG A 94 -19.91 1.98 -2.66
C ARG A 94 -20.08 1.98 -1.14
N GLN A 95 -18.99 1.85 -0.39
CA GLN A 95 -19.01 1.93 1.07
C GLN A 95 -19.50 3.31 1.55
N ARG A 96 -19.08 4.39 0.89
CA ARG A 96 -19.62 5.74 1.16
C ARG A 96 -21.09 5.86 0.83
N ASP A 97 -21.52 5.40 -0.34
CA ASP A 97 -22.92 5.52 -0.78
C ASP A 97 -23.85 4.80 0.21
N LEU A 98 -23.46 3.60 0.66
CA LEU A 98 -24.17 2.84 1.70
C LEU A 98 -24.17 3.57 3.04
N ALA A 99 -23.01 4.07 3.48
CA ALA A 99 -22.90 4.80 4.73
C ALA A 99 -23.75 6.08 4.73
N ARG A 100 -23.78 6.79 3.61
CA ARG A 100 -24.58 7.99 3.37
C ARG A 100 -26.06 7.70 3.55
N GLY A 101 -26.57 6.60 2.95
CA GLY A 101 -27.94 6.15 3.16
C GLY A 101 -28.27 5.87 4.64
N GLY A 102 -27.33 5.28 5.39
CA GLY A 102 -27.51 4.94 6.80
C GLY A 102 -27.60 6.14 7.76
N VAL A 103 -26.95 7.27 7.43
CA VAL A 103 -26.94 8.47 8.29
C VAL A 103 -27.80 9.62 7.76
N ALA A 104 -28.27 9.57 6.52
CA ALA A 104 -28.98 10.68 5.86
C ALA A 104 -30.15 11.24 6.68
N LYS A 105 -31.00 10.37 7.24
CA LYS A 105 -32.15 10.81 8.06
C LYS A 105 -31.69 11.58 9.31
N ALA A 106 -30.75 11.01 10.06
CA ALA A 106 -30.21 11.62 11.28
C ALA A 106 -29.48 12.93 10.98
N MET A 107 -28.82 13.04 9.82
CA MET A 107 -28.15 14.26 9.39
C MET A 107 -29.15 15.38 9.09
N LYS A 108 -30.30 15.09 8.45
CA LYS A 108 -31.35 16.09 8.20
C LYS A 108 -31.95 16.70 9.47
N GLU A 109 -32.00 15.91 10.54
CA GLU A 109 -32.49 16.34 11.86
C GLU A 109 -31.40 17.04 12.70
N ALA A 110 -30.13 16.96 12.27
CA ALA A 110 -29.02 17.53 13.01
C ALA A 110 -28.98 19.06 12.89
N GLN A 111 -28.52 19.71 13.94
CA GLN A 111 -28.35 21.16 13.95
C GLN A 111 -26.93 21.60 13.65
N PHE A 112 -25.95 20.75 13.97
CA PHE A 112 -24.53 20.95 13.69
C PHE A 112 -23.79 19.61 13.77
N VAL A 113 -22.57 19.59 13.22
CA VAL A 113 -21.71 18.41 13.20
C VAL A 113 -20.34 18.79 13.75
N ILE A 114 -19.84 18.03 14.72
CA ILE A 114 -18.45 18.12 15.18
C ILE A 114 -17.61 17.06 14.49
N VAL A 115 -16.40 17.43 14.06
CA VAL A 115 -15.52 16.53 13.29
C VAL A 115 -14.10 16.49 13.84
N ASN A 116 -13.51 15.30 13.72
CA ASN A 116 -12.08 15.11 13.63
C ASN A 116 -11.77 14.80 12.16
N PRO A 117 -11.04 15.66 11.43
CA PRO A 117 -10.92 15.56 9.99
C PRO A 117 -10.64 14.15 9.48
N LEU A 118 -11.51 13.65 8.59
CA LEU A 118 -11.41 12.34 7.91
C LEU A 118 -11.49 11.10 8.84
N HIS A 119 -11.48 11.27 10.17
CA HIS A 119 -11.48 10.17 11.13
C HIS A 119 -12.83 9.97 11.80
N PHE A 120 -13.43 11.04 12.33
CA PHE A 120 -14.66 10.96 13.13
C PHE A 120 -15.61 12.11 12.80
N ALA A 121 -16.90 11.83 12.79
CA ALA A 121 -17.96 12.83 12.72
C ALA A 121 -19.07 12.47 13.70
N VAL A 122 -19.63 13.48 14.37
CA VAL A 122 -20.76 13.32 15.30
C VAL A 122 -21.78 14.41 15.00
N ALA A 123 -22.99 14.00 14.65
CA ALA A 123 -24.12 14.87 14.39
C ALA A 123 -24.94 15.05 15.67
N LEU A 124 -25.23 16.31 16.01
CA LEU A 124 -25.83 16.69 17.28
C LEU A 124 -27.08 17.54 17.04
N THR A 125 -28.06 17.39 17.92
CA THR A 125 -29.23 18.25 18.00
C THR A 125 -29.45 18.71 19.43
N TYR A 126 -30.02 19.90 19.60
CA TYR A 126 -30.25 20.50 20.90
C TYR A 126 -31.62 21.13 20.98
N ASP A 127 -32.37 20.75 22.01
CA ASP A 127 -33.61 21.42 22.39
C ASP A 127 -33.54 21.72 23.89
N PRO A 128 -33.44 23.02 24.29
CA PRO A 128 -33.35 23.40 25.69
C PRO A 128 -34.61 23.06 26.50
N ALA A 129 -35.76 22.82 25.84
CA ALA A 129 -36.98 22.39 26.52
C ALA A 129 -36.98 20.89 26.85
N LEU A 130 -36.18 20.08 26.15
CA LEU A 130 -36.14 18.63 26.29
C LEU A 130 -34.94 18.14 27.11
N ALA A 131 -33.78 18.78 26.97
CA ALA A 131 -32.53 18.30 27.56
C ALA A 131 -31.58 19.44 27.95
N PRO A 132 -30.82 19.28 29.05
CA PRO A 132 -29.79 20.25 29.45
C PRO A 132 -28.58 20.26 28.50
N ALA A 133 -28.38 19.19 27.72
CA ALA A 133 -27.31 19.10 26.75
C ALA A 133 -27.77 18.44 25.43
N PRO A 134 -27.04 18.64 24.33
CA PRO A 134 -27.35 18.05 23.03
C PRO A 134 -27.38 16.53 23.04
N VAL A 135 -28.20 15.98 22.14
CA VAL A 135 -28.33 14.54 21.87
C VAL A 135 -27.56 14.20 20.60
N VAL A 136 -26.84 13.08 20.62
CA VAL A 136 -26.15 12.53 19.44
C VAL A 136 -27.17 11.84 18.55
N LEU A 137 -27.37 12.32 17.33
CA LEU A 137 -28.27 11.70 16.36
C LEU A 137 -27.57 10.59 15.56
N ALA A 138 -26.32 10.86 15.14
CA ALA A 138 -25.50 9.91 14.42
C ALA A 138 -24.03 10.13 14.76
N LYS A 139 -23.24 9.06 14.70
CA LYS A 139 -21.79 9.12 14.78
C LYS A 139 -21.17 8.15 13.79
N GLY A 140 -20.06 8.55 13.18
CA GLY A 140 -19.39 7.79 12.13
C GLY A 140 -17.88 7.86 12.25
N ARG A 141 -17.20 6.83 11.73
CA ARG A 141 -15.75 6.81 11.50
C ARG A 141 -15.44 6.47 10.05
N GLY A 142 -14.29 6.92 9.53
CA GLY A 142 -13.86 6.62 8.16
C GLY A 142 -14.89 7.05 7.10
N GLU A 143 -15.30 6.13 6.21
CA GLU A 143 -16.24 6.43 5.12
C GLU A 143 -17.59 6.99 5.61
N THR A 144 -18.08 6.56 6.78
CA THR A 144 -19.30 7.16 7.37
C THR A 144 -19.07 8.60 7.80
N ALA A 145 -17.90 8.90 8.37
CA ALA A 145 -17.55 10.28 8.74
C ALA A 145 -17.42 11.17 7.49
N LEU A 146 -16.84 10.64 6.41
CA LEU A 146 -16.78 11.33 5.10
C LEU A 146 -18.19 11.62 4.56
N ALA A 147 -19.06 10.61 4.54
CA ALA A 147 -20.44 10.78 4.10
C ALA A 147 -21.20 11.83 4.93
N MET A 148 -21.03 11.85 6.26
CA MET A 148 -21.64 12.87 7.12
C MET A 148 -21.16 14.29 6.78
N ARG A 149 -19.88 14.47 6.43
CA ARG A 149 -19.34 15.77 6.03
C ARG A 149 -19.89 16.24 4.69
N GLU A 150 -20.00 15.34 3.73
CA GLU A 150 -20.60 15.62 2.42
C GLU A 150 -22.06 16.06 2.59
N ILE A 151 -22.86 15.29 3.34
CA ILE A 151 -24.25 15.66 3.64
C ILE A 151 -24.32 17.00 4.38
N ALA A 152 -23.43 17.25 5.35
CA ALA A 152 -23.42 18.52 6.07
C ALA A 152 -23.17 19.72 5.15
N GLY A 153 -22.29 19.57 4.15
CA GLY A 153 -22.04 20.61 3.15
C GLY A 153 -23.25 20.86 2.24
N GLU A 154 -23.95 19.79 1.85
CA GLU A 154 -25.15 19.88 1.00
C GLU A 154 -26.35 20.50 1.72
N GLU A 155 -26.56 20.14 2.99
CA GLU A 155 -27.67 20.62 3.82
C GLU A 155 -27.36 21.97 4.51
N GLY A 156 -26.17 22.54 4.28
CA GLY A 156 -25.74 23.80 4.89
C GLY A 156 -25.58 23.72 6.42
N LEU A 157 -25.32 22.54 6.96
CA LEU A 157 -25.14 22.33 8.39
C LEU A 157 -23.78 22.87 8.86
N PRO A 158 -23.73 23.63 9.97
CA PRO A 158 -22.47 24.06 10.56
C PRO A 158 -21.56 22.87 10.90
N LEU A 159 -20.40 22.83 10.24
CA LEU A 159 -19.38 21.81 10.42
C LEU A 159 -18.22 22.39 11.23
N LEU A 160 -18.02 21.84 12.43
CA LEU A 160 -17.15 22.38 13.47
C LEU A 160 -15.98 21.43 13.71
N GLU A 161 -14.77 21.89 13.41
CA GLU A 161 -13.56 21.10 13.56
C GLU A 161 -12.99 21.22 14.98
N TYR A 162 -13.27 20.23 15.82
CA TYR A 162 -12.75 20.10 17.18
C TYR A 162 -12.30 18.65 17.40
N PRO A 163 -11.08 18.27 16.97
CA PRO A 163 -10.67 16.87 16.89
C PRO A 163 -10.71 16.10 18.21
N GLN A 164 -10.31 16.73 19.32
CA GLN A 164 -10.35 16.13 20.66
C GLN A 164 -11.79 15.93 21.14
N LEU A 165 -12.63 16.96 21.03
CA LEU A 165 -14.03 16.89 21.43
C LEU A 165 -14.81 15.87 20.59
N ALA A 166 -14.59 15.85 19.28
CA ALA A 166 -15.23 14.88 18.38
C ALA A 166 -14.89 13.44 18.78
N ARG A 167 -13.63 13.15 19.15
CA ARG A 167 -13.25 11.84 19.68
C ARG A 167 -13.90 11.56 21.03
N ALA A 168 -13.89 12.52 21.95
CA ALA A 168 -14.53 12.39 23.26
C ALA A 168 -15.98 11.97 23.13
N VAL A 169 -16.79 12.74 22.40
CA VAL A 169 -18.20 12.42 22.19
C VAL A 169 -18.38 11.10 21.44
N TYR A 170 -17.55 10.83 20.42
CA TYR A 170 -17.64 9.59 19.65
C TYR A 170 -17.46 8.34 20.52
N PHE A 171 -16.47 8.32 21.42
CA PHE A 171 -16.17 7.16 22.25
C PHE A 171 -17.07 7.06 23.49
N THR A 172 -17.59 8.18 24.00
CA THR A 172 -18.34 8.17 25.26
C THR A 172 -19.85 8.12 25.13
N THR A 173 -20.42 8.50 23.97
CA THR A 173 -21.86 8.69 23.84
C THR A 173 -22.41 7.88 22.65
N ARG A 174 -23.52 7.17 22.84
CA ARG A 174 -24.18 6.41 21.76
C ARG A 174 -25.21 7.29 21.02
N PRO A 175 -25.60 6.94 19.78
CA PRO A 175 -26.74 7.59 19.13
C PRO A 175 -28.00 7.52 19.99
N ASN A 176 -28.84 8.54 19.90
CA ASN A 176 -30.04 8.80 20.71
C ASN A 176 -29.76 8.92 22.22
N GLN A 177 -28.52 9.26 22.59
CA GLN A 177 -28.16 9.58 23.97
C GLN A 177 -27.65 11.00 24.08
N MET A 178 -27.88 11.59 25.25
CA MET A 178 -27.29 12.86 25.63
C MET A 178 -25.77 12.72 25.74
N VAL A 179 -25.06 13.78 25.41
CA VAL A 179 -23.61 13.84 25.67
C VAL A 179 -23.35 13.62 27.17
N ARG A 180 -22.15 13.16 27.52
CA ARG A 180 -21.72 13.05 28.92
C ARG A 180 -21.64 14.41 29.61
N GLU A 181 -21.93 14.41 30.91
CA GLU A 181 -21.96 15.61 31.77
C GLU A 181 -20.62 16.37 31.77
N GLU A 182 -19.51 15.65 31.78
CA GLU A 182 -18.17 16.25 31.79
C GLU A 182 -17.85 17.05 30.51
N LEU A 183 -18.63 16.87 29.44
CA LEU A 183 -18.50 17.60 28.18
C LEU A 183 -19.54 18.72 28.02
N TYR A 184 -20.42 18.95 29.00
CA TYR A 184 -21.50 19.92 28.88
C TYR A 184 -21.00 21.34 28.63
N VAL A 185 -19.98 21.79 29.37
CA VAL A 185 -19.41 23.13 29.21
C VAL A 185 -18.85 23.33 27.80
N ALA A 186 -18.07 22.35 27.32
CA ALA A 186 -17.50 22.34 25.98
C ALA A 186 -18.60 22.39 24.89
N ILE A 187 -19.64 21.59 25.05
CA ILE A 187 -20.73 21.51 24.08
C ILE A 187 -21.64 22.75 24.12
N ALA A 188 -21.90 23.31 25.30
CA ALA A 188 -22.72 24.52 25.45
C ALA A 188 -22.10 25.71 24.69
N ALA A 189 -20.78 25.85 24.73
CA ALA A 189 -20.07 26.87 23.96
C ALA A 189 -20.26 26.69 22.44
N LEU A 190 -20.27 25.44 21.94
CA LEU A 190 -20.55 25.17 20.53
C LEU A 190 -22.01 25.43 20.15
N VAL A 191 -22.96 25.06 21.02
CA VAL A 191 -24.38 25.36 20.81
C VAL A 191 -24.57 26.88 20.71
N ALA A 192 -24.02 27.65 21.64
CA ALA A 192 -24.11 29.10 21.62
C ALA A 192 -23.51 29.69 20.32
N PHE A 193 -22.35 29.18 19.90
CA PHE A 193 -21.70 29.56 18.64
C PHE A 193 -22.58 29.25 17.41
N VAL A 194 -23.16 28.05 17.33
CA VAL A 194 -24.06 27.63 16.24
C VAL A 194 -25.33 28.48 16.21
N MET A 195 -25.94 28.75 17.38
CA MET A 195 -27.13 29.60 17.46
C MET A 195 -26.81 31.04 17.02
N ALA A 196 -25.64 31.58 17.36
CA ALA A 196 -25.20 32.89 16.89
C ALA A 196 -24.98 32.90 15.36
N LEU A 197 -24.36 31.87 14.79
CA LEU A 197 -24.23 31.72 13.34
C LEU A 197 -25.59 31.68 12.64
N LYS A 198 -26.55 30.92 13.17
CA LYS A 198 -27.92 30.83 12.63
C LYS A 198 -28.67 32.17 12.69
N ARG A 199 -28.30 33.08 13.59
CA ARG A 199 -28.82 34.46 13.65
C ARG A 199 -28.10 35.43 12.70
N GLY A 200 -27.20 34.96 11.84
CA GLY A 200 -26.41 35.80 10.94
C GLY A 200 -25.30 36.58 11.64
N GLN A 201 -24.94 36.21 12.87
CA GLN A 201 -23.82 36.82 13.58
C GLN A 201 -22.50 36.16 13.14
N HIS A 202 -21.39 36.87 13.30
CA HIS A 202 -20.04 36.35 13.08
C HIS A 202 -19.29 36.21 14.42
N PRO A 203 -19.72 35.30 15.32
CA PRO A 203 -19.02 35.07 16.57
C PRO A 203 -17.61 34.53 16.32
N ARG A 204 -16.68 34.82 17.24
CA ARG A 204 -15.39 34.14 17.25
C ARG A 204 -15.58 32.67 17.61
N ARG A 205 -14.79 31.79 17.02
CA ARG A 205 -14.80 30.36 17.37
C ARG A 205 -14.43 30.22 18.86
N PRO A 206 -15.22 29.48 19.66
CA PRO A 206 -14.91 29.27 21.06
C PRO A 206 -13.64 28.42 21.21
N VAL A 207 -12.83 28.74 22.22
CA VAL A 207 -11.75 27.83 22.66
C VAL A 207 -12.41 26.78 23.53
N ILE A 208 -12.28 25.52 23.12
CA ILE A 208 -12.89 24.39 23.81
C ILE A 208 -11.79 23.60 24.51
N ASP A 209 -11.91 23.46 25.82
CA ASP A 209 -11.10 22.54 26.62
C ASP A 209 -11.89 21.26 26.89
N VAL A 210 -11.22 20.11 26.77
CA VAL A 210 -11.79 18.79 27.02
C VAL A 210 -11.06 18.22 28.24
N PRO A 211 -11.77 17.66 29.24
CA PRO A 211 -11.10 17.05 30.40
C PRO A 211 -10.07 15.99 29.98
N PRO A 212 -8.88 15.93 30.60
CA PRO A 212 -7.82 14.99 30.22
C PRO A 212 -8.25 13.52 30.21
N GLU A 213 -9.09 13.11 31.16
CA GLU A 213 -9.71 11.78 31.22
C GLU A 213 -10.54 11.41 29.98
N LEU A 214 -10.95 12.39 29.17
CA LEU A 214 -11.70 12.20 27.93
C LEU A 214 -10.87 12.49 26.67
N HIS A 215 -9.55 12.59 26.81
CA HIS A 215 -8.65 12.68 25.65
C HIS A 215 -8.47 11.29 25.06
N PHE A 216 -9.24 10.95 24.02
CA PHE A 216 -9.10 9.67 23.34
C PHE A 216 -8.15 9.76 22.13
N ASP A 217 -7.39 8.69 21.91
CA ASP A 217 -6.66 8.46 20.67
C ASP A 217 -7.58 7.95 19.54
N GLY A 218 -7.00 7.57 18.39
CA GLY A 218 -7.77 7.04 17.26
C GLY A 218 -8.40 5.66 17.52
N ASP A 219 -7.92 4.93 18.52
CA ASP A 219 -8.36 3.58 18.88
C ASP A 219 -9.31 3.57 20.07
N GLY A 220 -9.59 4.74 20.67
CA GLY A 220 -10.47 4.89 21.81
C GLY A 220 -9.81 4.59 23.16
N LYS A 221 -8.48 4.59 23.22
CA LYS A 221 -7.76 4.56 24.50
C LYS A 221 -7.60 5.98 25.01
N VAL A 222 -7.71 6.15 26.33
CA VAL A 222 -7.39 7.42 26.97
C VAL A 222 -5.90 7.69 26.77
N ALA A 223 -5.58 8.80 26.12
CA ALA A 223 -4.23 9.27 25.90
C ALA A 223 -3.59 9.48 27.27
N ARG A 224 -2.70 8.55 27.66
CA ARG A 224 -1.92 8.72 28.89
C ARG A 224 -1.09 9.99 28.73
N LYS A 225 -1.11 10.86 29.75
CA LYS A 225 -0.14 11.95 29.86
C LYS A 225 1.27 11.34 29.69
N ALA A 226 1.97 11.76 28.64
CA ALA A 226 3.42 11.63 28.56
C ALA A 226 4.05 12.67 29.49
#